data_AF-A0A4V2M3H0-F1
#
_entry.id   AF-A0A4V2M3H0-F1
#
_cell.length_a   1.000
_cell.length_b   1.000
_cell.length_c   1.000
_cell.angle_alpha   90.00
_cell.angle_beta   90.00
_cell.angle_gamma   90.00
#
_symmetry.space_group_name_H-M   'P 1'
#
loop_
_entity.id
_entity.type
_entity.pdbx_description
1 polymer ?
#
loop_
_entity_poly.entity_id
_entity_poly.type
_entity_poly.pdbx_seq_one_letter_code
_entity_poly.pdbx_strand_id
1 'polypeptide(L)'
;MALAHLDRVALKPELFYVAAMLHDVGLREPLPDRCFTVAGADAARATAPEGTAAADIKQVERAIFEHVAIRKPKALLSRYLQAGSLLDVAGPGISKLGREFTREVCKNRAGFPEECRTAWRAESRRFPDGRAAYARCPGGLLIATRFNPLPH
;
A
#
# COMPACT_ATOMS: atom_id res chain seq x y z
N MET A 1 0.63 -6.46 9.34
CA MET A 1 1.63 -6.18 10.40
C MET A 1 2.78 -7.18 10.51
N ALA A 2 2.80 -8.30 9.78
CA ALA A 2 3.79 -9.38 9.98
C ALA A 2 5.26 -8.92 9.98
N LEU A 3 5.64 -8.03 9.05
CA LEU A 3 7.00 -7.50 8.98
C LEU A 3 7.39 -6.66 10.22
N ALA A 4 6.45 -5.88 10.76
CA ALA A 4 6.69 -5.10 11.99
C ALA A 4 6.88 -6.01 13.20
N HIS A 5 6.10 -7.10 13.27
CA HIS A 5 6.22 -8.10 14.32
C HIS A 5 7.60 -8.78 14.30
N LEU A 6 8.08 -9.18 13.13
CA LEU A 6 9.42 -9.77 12.96
C LEU A 6 10.55 -8.82 13.39
N ASP A 7 10.40 -7.54 13.07
CA ASP A 7 11.37 -6.50 13.44
C ASP A 7 11.19 -6.01 14.90
N ARG A 8 10.26 -6.59 15.68
CA ARG A 8 9.91 -6.20 17.06
C ARG A 8 9.51 -4.72 17.18
N VAL A 9 8.84 -4.18 16.17
CA VAL A 9 8.32 -2.81 16.17
C VAL A 9 6.86 -2.80 16.61
N ALA A 10 6.58 -2.05 17.68
CA ALA A 10 5.23 -1.79 18.13
C ALA A 10 4.56 -0.73 17.22
N LEU A 11 3.44 -1.11 16.63
CA LEU A 11 2.54 -0.21 15.90
C LEU A 11 1.18 -0.23 16.61
N LYS A 12 0.43 0.87 16.58
CA LYS A 12 -0.98 0.88 16.94
C LYS A 12 -1.74 0.02 15.92
N PRO A 13 -2.30 -1.15 16.29
CA PRO A 13 -2.88 -2.08 15.33
C PRO A 13 -4.04 -1.48 14.54
N GLU A 14 -4.87 -0.66 15.19
CA GLU A 14 -6.04 -0.02 14.62
C GLU A 14 -5.64 0.95 13.51
N LEU A 15 -4.61 1.77 13.75
CA LEU A 15 -4.13 2.71 12.73
C LEU A 15 -3.49 1.98 11.54
N PHE A 16 -2.76 0.89 11.79
CA PHE A 16 -2.20 0.08 10.72
C PHE A 16 -3.29 -0.60 9.89
N TYR A 17 -4.32 -1.12 10.56
CA TYR A 17 -5.47 -1.74 9.91
C TYR A 17 -6.20 -0.75 9.01
N VAL A 18 -6.57 0.43 9.54
CA VAL A 18 -7.26 1.47 8.76
C VAL A 18 -6.40 1.94 7.58
N ALA A 19 -5.10 2.19 7.81
CA ALA A 19 -4.22 2.60 6.72
C ALA A 19 -4.08 1.51 5.64
N ALA A 20 -4.00 0.23 6.03
CA ALA A 20 -3.96 -0.89 5.09
C ALA A 20 -5.26 -1.04 4.31
N MET A 21 -6.42 -0.82 4.93
CA MET A 21 -7.73 -0.90 4.25
C MET A 21 -7.93 0.24 3.24
N LEU A 22 -7.40 1.43 3.53
CA LEU A 22 -7.71 2.64 2.76
C LEU A 22 -6.61 3.10 1.78
N HIS A 23 -5.40 2.54 1.84
CA HIS A 23 -4.27 3.08 1.06
C HIS A 23 -4.50 3.14 -0.46
N ASP A 24 -5.30 2.21 -0.98
CA ASP A 24 -5.57 2.05 -2.42
C ASP A 24 -6.98 2.52 -2.84
N VAL A 25 -7.81 3.04 -1.94
CA VAL A 25 -9.18 3.46 -2.29
C VAL A 25 -9.20 4.50 -3.42
N GLY A 26 -8.17 5.36 -3.47
CA GLY A 26 -8.02 6.36 -4.53
C GLY A 26 -7.77 5.77 -5.93
N LEU A 27 -7.37 4.49 -6.04
CA LEU A 27 -7.27 3.81 -7.34
C LEU A 27 -8.67 3.47 -7.89
N ARG A 28 -9.65 3.29 -7.00
CA ARG A 28 -11.05 3.02 -7.35
C ARG A 28 -11.87 4.30 -7.47
N GLU A 29 -11.60 5.28 -6.63
CA GLU A 29 -12.27 6.57 -6.56
C GLU A 29 -11.27 7.71 -6.82
N PRO A 30 -10.82 7.88 -8.08
CA PRO A 30 -9.78 8.84 -8.40
C PRO A 30 -10.29 10.29 -8.36
N LEU A 31 -9.41 11.19 -7.94
CA LEU A 31 -9.62 12.64 -8.03
C LEU A 31 -8.97 13.20 -9.31
N PRO A 32 -9.62 14.10 -10.08
CA PRO A 32 -9.23 14.46 -11.44
C PRO A 32 -7.75 14.85 -11.64
N ASP A 33 -7.18 15.53 -10.66
CA ASP A 33 -5.95 16.32 -10.73
C ASP A 33 -4.97 15.99 -9.58
N ARG A 34 -5.22 14.88 -8.86
CA ARG A 34 -4.41 14.45 -7.72
C ARG A 34 -4.06 12.97 -7.79
N CYS A 35 -2.90 12.63 -7.24
CA CYS A 35 -2.45 11.23 -7.12
C CYS A 35 -3.40 10.45 -6.19
N PHE A 36 -3.66 9.18 -6.51
CA PHE A 36 -4.58 8.31 -5.75
C PHE A 36 -4.31 8.27 -4.23
N THR A 37 -3.04 8.33 -3.84
CA THR A 37 -2.61 8.39 -2.43
C THR A 37 -3.13 9.62 -1.68
N VAL A 38 -3.40 10.74 -2.37
CA VAL A 38 -4.07 11.91 -1.76
C VAL A 38 -5.55 11.62 -1.56
N ALA A 39 -6.20 11.02 -2.56
CA ALA A 39 -7.60 10.60 -2.43
C ALA A 39 -7.80 9.60 -1.28
N GLY A 40 -6.87 8.65 -1.10
CA GLY A 40 -6.90 7.72 0.03
C GLY A 40 -6.68 8.38 1.40
N ALA A 41 -5.81 9.40 1.47
CA ALA A 41 -5.65 10.18 2.69
C ALA A 41 -6.91 11.00 3.01
N ASP A 42 -7.50 11.66 2.01
CA ASP A 42 -8.75 12.40 2.14
C ASP A 42 -9.89 11.47 2.61
N ALA A 43 -9.99 10.26 2.05
CA ALA A 43 -10.95 9.24 2.47
C ALA A 43 -10.76 8.85 3.94
N ALA A 44 -9.52 8.58 4.38
CA ALA A 44 -9.23 8.23 5.76
C ALA A 44 -9.62 9.33 6.76
N ARG A 45 -9.48 10.61 6.38
CA ARG A 45 -9.98 11.73 7.17
C ARG A 45 -11.51 11.78 7.17
N ALA A 46 -12.13 11.65 6.01
CA ALA A 46 -13.57 11.79 5.84
C ALA A 46 -14.36 10.67 6.54
N THR A 47 -13.79 9.46 6.63
CA THR A 47 -14.43 8.30 7.26
C THR A 47 -13.98 8.10 8.71
N ALA A 48 -13.20 9.00 9.29
CA ALA A 48 -12.78 8.90 10.68
C ALA A 48 -14.00 9.07 11.61
N PRO A 49 -14.21 8.15 12.58
CA PRO A 49 -15.29 8.29 13.56
C PRO A 49 -15.20 9.60 14.35
N GLU A 50 -16.35 10.12 14.78
CA GLU A 50 -16.40 11.27 15.68
C GLU A 50 -15.57 11.01 16.95
N GLY A 51 -14.83 12.02 17.40
CA GLY A 51 -13.93 11.90 18.55
C GLY A 51 -12.57 11.25 18.26
N THR A 52 -12.31 10.79 17.03
CA THR A 52 -10.98 10.28 16.65
C THR A 52 -9.93 11.37 16.82
N ALA A 53 -8.84 11.06 17.53
CA ALA A 53 -7.77 12.01 17.79
C ALA A 53 -7.14 12.50 16.47
N ALA A 54 -7.04 13.82 16.30
CA ALA A 54 -6.48 14.42 15.09
C ALA A 54 -5.04 13.95 14.77
N ALA A 55 -4.26 13.60 15.81
CA ALA A 55 -2.92 13.04 15.65
C ALA A 55 -2.93 11.63 15.04
N ASP A 56 -3.96 10.83 15.31
CA ASP A 56 -4.11 9.49 14.77
C ASP A 56 -4.59 9.54 13.31
N ILE A 57 -5.53 10.43 12.99
CA ILE A 57 -5.93 10.72 11.60
C ILE A 57 -4.70 11.14 10.77
N LYS A 58 -3.93 12.11 11.26
CA LYS A 58 -2.71 12.58 10.57
C LYS A 58 -1.67 11.48 10.36
N GLN A 59 -1.55 10.52 11.28
CA GLN A 59 -0.64 9.38 11.11
C GLN A 59 -1.11 8.46 9.98
N VAL A 60 -2.41 8.15 9.93
CA VAL A 60 -2.99 7.32 8.87
C VAL A 60 -2.87 8.01 7.52
N GLU A 61 -3.26 9.28 7.42
CA GLU A 61 -3.13 10.08 6.19
C GLU A 61 -1.69 10.10 5.69
N ARG A 62 -0.73 10.34 6.60
CA ARG A 62 0.68 10.33 6.26
C ARG A 62 1.13 8.97 5.76
N ALA A 63 0.71 7.89 6.42
CA ALA A 63 1.09 6.54 6.01
C ALA A 63 0.57 6.22 4.61
N ILE A 64 -0.72 6.48 4.36
CA ILE A 64 -1.33 6.33 3.04
C ILE A 64 -0.64 7.22 2.01
N PHE A 65 -0.36 8.48 2.33
CA PHE A 65 0.34 9.35 1.41
C PHE A 65 1.73 8.82 1.09
N GLU A 66 2.51 8.36 2.08
CA GLU A 66 3.92 7.98 1.91
C GLU A 66 4.13 6.55 1.38
N HIS A 67 3.10 5.69 1.29
CA HIS A 67 3.32 4.25 1.03
C HIS A 67 3.98 3.95 -0.34
N VAL A 68 3.72 4.77 -1.37
CA VAL A 68 4.38 4.65 -2.69
C VAL A 68 5.64 5.51 -2.84
N ALA A 69 6.16 6.09 -1.77
CA ALA A 69 7.38 6.89 -1.85
C ALA A 69 8.57 6.02 -2.31
N ILE A 70 9.40 6.54 -3.23
CA ILE A 70 10.61 5.82 -3.69
C ILE A 70 11.56 5.51 -2.53
N ARG A 71 11.64 6.42 -1.56
CA ARG A 71 12.48 6.26 -0.37
C ARG A 71 11.67 5.70 0.79
N LYS A 72 12.32 4.84 1.59
CA LYS A 72 11.77 4.29 2.83
C LYS A 72 11.34 5.40 3.79
N PRO A 73 10.06 5.46 4.20
CA PRO A 73 9.59 6.46 5.16
C PRO A 73 10.29 6.38 6.52
N LYS A 74 10.43 7.55 7.16
CA LYS A 74 10.96 7.68 8.52
C LYS A 74 9.93 7.27 9.58
N ALA A 75 8.66 7.66 9.39
CA ALA A 75 7.57 7.29 10.29
C ALA A 75 7.31 5.77 10.23
N LEU A 76 7.17 5.14 11.40
CA LEU A 76 7.05 3.68 11.51
C LEU A 76 5.79 3.15 10.82
N LEU A 77 4.64 3.82 11.00
CA LEU A 77 3.39 3.42 10.35
C LEU A 77 3.52 3.43 8.82
N SER A 78 3.99 4.55 8.25
CA SER A 78 4.27 4.68 6.82
C SER A 78 5.26 3.64 6.31
N ARG A 79 6.34 3.39 7.06
CA ARG A 79 7.39 2.43 6.71
C ARG A 79 6.84 1.02 6.57
N TYR A 80 6.04 0.57 7.53
CA TYR A 80 5.52 -0.79 7.50
C TYR A 80 4.30 -0.94 6.59
N LEU A 81 3.53 0.14 6.37
CA LEU A 81 2.49 0.15 5.34
C LEU A 81 3.13 0.03 3.95
N GLN A 82 4.18 0.81 3.67
CA GLN A 82 4.98 0.65 2.45
C GLN A 82 5.58 -0.75 2.34
N ALA A 83 6.20 -1.28 3.39
CA ALA A 83 6.83 -2.60 3.32
C ALA A 83 5.79 -3.71 3.06
N GLY A 84 4.62 -3.63 3.68
CA GLY A 84 3.52 -4.57 3.46
C GLY A 84 2.95 -4.47 2.05
N SER A 85 2.65 -3.26 1.57
CA SER A 85 2.16 -3.04 0.20
C SER A 85 3.18 -3.46 -0.85
N LEU A 86 4.47 -3.16 -0.67
CA LEU A 86 5.53 -3.62 -1.58
C LEU A 86 5.70 -5.14 -1.55
N LEU A 87 5.68 -5.78 -0.38
CA LEU A 87 5.68 -7.25 -0.29
C LEU A 87 4.52 -7.83 -1.11
N ASP A 88 3.34 -7.25 -0.95
CA ASP A 88 2.16 -7.68 -1.68
C ASP A 88 2.26 -7.38 -3.19
N VAL A 89 2.92 -6.31 -3.61
CA VAL A 89 3.03 -5.97 -5.04
C VAL A 89 4.22 -6.64 -5.73
N ALA A 90 5.31 -6.94 -5.03
CA ALA A 90 6.59 -7.32 -5.64
C ALA A 90 7.37 -8.43 -4.90
N GLY A 91 6.88 -8.93 -3.77
CA GLY A 91 7.52 -9.99 -2.99
C GLY A 91 8.73 -9.64 -2.09
N PRO A 92 9.23 -8.39 -1.92
CA PRO A 92 10.39 -8.15 -1.06
C PRO A 92 10.12 -8.56 0.40
N GLY A 93 11.05 -9.33 0.97
CA GLY A 93 10.96 -9.79 2.36
C GLY A 93 10.13 -11.05 2.58
N ILE A 94 9.60 -11.67 1.53
CA ILE A 94 8.85 -12.94 1.62
C ILE A 94 9.64 -14.06 2.32
N SER A 95 10.97 -14.11 2.13
CA SER A 95 11.84 -15.10 2.78
C SER A 95 11.89 -15.00 4.31
N LYS A 96 11.44 -13.87 4.87
CA LYS A 96 11.32 -13.69 6.32
C LYS A 96 10.04 -14.30 6.89
N LEU A 97 9.07 -14.61 6.05
CA LEU A 97 7.76 -15.13 6.46
C LEU A 97 7.71 -16.66 6.35
N GLY A 98 7.00 -17.29 7.27
CA GLY A 98 6.73 -18.73 7.21
C GLY A 98 5.92 -19.10 5.98
N ARG A 99 6.23 -20.24 5.35
CA ARG A 99 5.53 -20.70 4.14
C ARG A 99 4.04 -20.94 4.36
N GLU A 100 3.68 -21.56 5.48
CA GLU A 100 2.28 -21.84 5.85
C GLU A 100 1.49 -20.55 6.08
N PHE A 101 2.05 -19.64 6.90
CA PHE A 101 1.48 -18.30 7.10
C PHE A 101 1.26 -17.57 5.77
N THR A 102 2.25 -17.60 4.88
CA THR A 102 2.17 -16.94 3.56
C THR A 102 1.07 -17.55 2.69
N ARG A 103 0.92 -18.87 2.68
CA ARG A 103 -0.16 -19.54 1.94
C ARG A 103 -1.53 -19.17 2.48
N GLU A 104 -1.69 -19.11 3.80
CA GLU A 104 -2.97 -18.79 4.43
C GLU A 104 -3.40 -17.35 4.12
N VAL A 105 -2.50 -16.37 4.25
CA VAL A 105 -2.84 -14.97 3.94
C VAL A 105 -3.06 -14.73 2.44
N CYS A 106 -2.47 -15.54 1.57
CA CYS A 106 -2.62 -15.44 0.12
C CYS A 106 -3.76 -16.32 -0.45
N LYS A 107 -4.56 -16.98 0.39
CA LYS A 107 -5.60 -17.92 -0.06
C LYS A 107 -6.62 -17.33 -1.06
N ASN A 108 -6.87 -16.02 -0.99
CA ASN A 108 -7.84 -15.32 -1.84
C ASN A 108 -7.17 -14.31 -2.79
N ARG A 109 -5.97 -14.64 -3.28
CA ARG A 109 -5.12 -13.72 -4.06
C ARG A 109 -5.23 -13.90 -5.58
N ALA A 110 -6.00 -14.88 -6.04
CA ALA A 110 -6.18 -15.16 -7.46
C ALA A 110 -6.55 -13.89 -8.25
N GLY A 111 -5.86 -13.65 -9.38
CA GLY A 111 -6.09 -12.48 -10.24
C GLY A 111 -5.38 -11.19 -9.81
N PHE A 112 -4.87 -11.10 -8.57
CA PHE A 112 -4.27 -9.88 -8.03
C PHE A 112 -3.19 -9.25 -8.93
N PRO A 113 -2.20 -9.99 -9.48
CA PRO A 113 -1.15 -9.36 -10.29
C PRO A 113 -1.69 -8.63 -11.53
N GLU A 114 -2.73 -9.17 -12.15
CA GLU A 114 -3.34 -8.59 -13.34
C GLU A 114 -4.18 -7.35 -13.00
N GLU A 115 -4.98 -7.43 -11.94
CA GLU A 115 -5.76 -6.29 -11.43
C GLU A 115 -4.85 -5.14 -10.97
N CYS A 116 -3.83 -5.45 -10.18
CA CYS A 116 -2.86 -4.47 -9.69
C CYS A 116 -2.18 -3.73 -10.85
N ARG A 117 -1.68 -4.46 -11.86
CA ARG A 117 -1.06 -3.84 -13.04
C ARG A 117 -2.05 -2.99 -13.84
N THR A 118 -3.31 -3.41 -13.91
CA THR A 118 -4.36 -2.65 -14.60
C THR A 118 -4.65 -1.34 -13.89
N ALA A 119 -4.84 -1.37 -12.57
CA ALA A 119 -5.06 -0.19 -11.74
C ALA A 119 -3.89 0.80 -11.83
N TRP A 120 -2.64 0.31 -11.71
CA TRP A 120 -1.45 1.15 -11.83
C TRP A 120 -1.29 1.79 -13.22
N ARG A 121 -1.60 1.05 -14.30
CA ARG A 121 -1.59 1.62 -15.65
C ARG A 121 -2.65 2.71 -15.79
N ALA A 122 -3.86 2.46 -15.32
CA ALA A 122 -4.96 3.43 -15.37
C ALA A 122 -4.59 4.71 -14.60
N GLU A 123 -4.11 4.58 -13.37
CA GLU A 123 -3.66 5.71 -12.56
C GLU A 123 -2.52 6.47 -13.23
N SER A 124 -1.51 5.76 -13.74
CA SER A 124 -0.38 6.41 -14.41
C SER A 124 -0.85 7.21 -15.63
N ARG A 125 -1.81 6.70 -16.42
CA ARG A 125 -2.40 7.38 -17.58
C ARG A 125 -3.20 8.61 -17.17
N ARG A 126 -4.00 8.48 -16.12
CA ARG A 126 -4.89 9.51 -15.58
C ARG A 126 -4.12 10.69 -14.98
N PHE A 127 -3.07 10.42 -14.19
CA PHE A 127 -2.25 11.46 -13.55
C PHE A 127 -0.75 11.23 -13.81
N PRO A 128 -0.24 11.64 -15.00
CA PRO A 128 1.14 11.40 -15.44
C PRO A 128 2.23 12.02 -14.56
N ASP A 129 1.91 13.11 -13.86
CA ASP A 129 2.83 13.79 -12.95
C ASP A 129 2.78 13.21 -11.52
N GLY A 130 1.94 12.18 -11.32
CA GLY A 130 1.79 11.47 -10.06
C GLY A 130 2.89 10.46 -9.79
N ARG A 131 2.96 9.99 -8.54
CA ARG A 131 3.94 8.97 -8.12
C ARG A 131 3.73 7.61 -8.79
N ALA A 132 2.52 7.32 -9.25
CA ALA A 132 2.23 6.12 -10.02
C ALA A 132 2.89 6.11 -11.40
N ALA A 133 3.40 7.24 -11.88
CA ALA A 133 4.11 7.35 -13.15
C ALA A 133 5.32 6.41 -13.24
N TYR A 134 5.91 6.01 -12.11
CA TYR A 134 6.99 5.02 -12.06
C TYR A 134 6.58 3.66 -12.69
N ALA A 135 5.30 3.31 -12.72
CA ALA A 135 4.83 2.11 -13.42
C ALA A 135 5.06 2.15 -14.95
N ARG A 136 5.33 3.34 -15.52
CA ARG A 136 5.67 3.52 -16.93
C ARG A 136 7.15 3.24 -17.23
N CYS A 137 8.00 3.15 -16.21
CA CYS A 137 9.42 2.84 -16.39
C CYS A 137 9.60 1.37 -16.81
N PRO A 138 10.29 1.08 -17.93
CA PRO A 138 10.66 -0.28 -18.32
C PRO A 138 11.45 -0.98 -17.20
N GLY A 139 11.18 -2.27 -16.95
CA GLY A 139 11.88 -2.99 -15.87
C GLY A 139 11.34 -2.74 -14.45
N GLY A 140 10.35 -1.83 -14.30
CA GLY A 140 9.88 -1.36 -13.00
C GLY A 140 8.85 -2.24 -12.31
N LEU A 141 8.04 -1.61 -11.46
CA LEU A 141 7.08 -2.24 -10.55
C LEU A 141 6.19 -3.29 -11.24
N LEU A 142 5.69 -3.01 -12.45
CA LEU A 142 4.78 -3.91 -13.16
C LEU A 142 5.39 -5.26 -13.56
N ILE A 143 6.72 -5.30 -13.79
CA ILE A 143 7.42 -6.57 -14.03
C ILE A 143 7.57 -7.32 -12.72
N ALA A 144 7.95 -6.64 -11.64
CA ALA A 144 8.04 -7.24 -10.31
C ALA A 144 6.69 -7.81 -9.85
N THR A 145 5.58 -7.14 -10.17
CA THR A 145 4.23 -7.64 -9.89
C THR A 145 3.88 -8.90 -10.66
N ARG A 146 4.25 -8.96 -11.94
CA ARG A 146 4.00 -10.14 -12.77
C ARG A 146 4.74 -11.38 -12.24
N PHE A 147 5.94 -11.21 -11.72
CA PHE A 147 6.79 -12.29 -11.22
C PHE A 147 6.84 -12.35 -9.68
N ASN A 148 5.84 -11.79 -9.01
CA ASN A 148 5.78 -11.82 -7.57
C ASN A 148 5.69 -13.29 -7.09
N PRO A 149 6.61 -13.75 -6.21
CA PRO A 149 6.66 -15.14 -5.74
C PRO A 149 5.55 -15.52 -4.73
N LEU A 150 4.66 -14.59 -4.38
CA LEU A 150 3.52 -14.91 -3.51
C LEU A 150 2.57 -15.92 -4.18
N PRO A 151 2.00 -16.87 -3.42
CA PRO A 151 1.01 -17.81 -3.94
C PRO A 151 -0.20 -17.11 -4.59
N HIS A 152 -0.78 -17.75 -5.61
CA HIS A 152 -2.00 -17.32 -6.30
C HIS A 152 -3.16 -18.26 -6.02
#